data_AF-A0A2I0EZ41-F1
#
_entry.id   AF-A0A2I0EZ41-F1
#
_cell.length_a   1.000
_cell.length_b   1.000
_cell.length_c   1.000
_cell.angle_alpha   90.00
_cell.angle_beta   90.00
_cell.angle_gamma   90.00
#
_symmetry.space_group_name_H-M   'P 1'
#
loop_
_entity.id
_entity.type
_entity.pdbx_description
1 polymer ?
#
loop_
_entity_poly.entity_id
_entity_poly.type
_entity_poly.pdbx_seq_one_letter_code
_entity_poly.pdbx_strand_id
1 'polypeptide(L)'
;MKKNSELNLAKETSFNLVQFLINKFPVLTITGNVASGKTTFAADLLIQDFSQNFVALLEPRDELYSLVGTHMENLYNLELRDFNMDFLKENAIDFLVIDEFSFFNAKSDKITEYLSDFVNGGLRIIIISQSIDSPVRTELGEHFNLHLERNEVGTSTSVDHFAEEKGQLFSKQLLKVNL
;
A
#
# COMPACT_ATOMS: atom_id res chain seq x y z
N MET A 1 -20.19 -9.16 25.61
CA MET A 1 -18.72 -9.00 25.76
C MET A 1 -17.89 -9.88 24.83
N LYS A 2 -18.30 -11.11 24.47
CA LYS A 2 -17.54 -11.99 23.54
C LYS A 2 -17.35 -11.47 22.10
N LYS A 3 -18.33 -10.72 21.55
CA LYS A 3 -18.24 -10.17 20.18
C LYS A 3 -17.10 -9.15 19.99
N ASN A 4 -16.80 -8.34 21.00
CA ASN A 4 -15.76 -7.31 20.89
C ASN A 4 -14.35 -7.92 20.96
N SER A 5 -14.16 -8.99 21.73
CA SER A 5 -12.87 -9.69 21.80
C SER A 5 -12.56 -10.46 20.51
N GLU A 6 -13.57 -11.06 19.87
CA GLU A 6 -13.38 -11.76 18.59
C GLU A 6 -13.10 -10.80 17.43
N LEU A 7 -13.74 -9.63 17.42
CA LEU A 7 -13.46 -8.58 16.43
C LEU A 7 -12.03 -8.03 16.56
N ASN A 8 -11.58 -7.76 17.79
CA ASN A 8 -10.23 -7.26 18.04
C ASN A 8 -9.16 -8.29 17.65
N LEU A 9 -9.37 -9.58 17.96
CA LEU A 9 -8.45 -10.65 17.58
C LEU A 9 -8.35 -10.83 16.05
N ALA A 10 -9.47 -10.69 15.33
CA ALA A 10 -9.47 -10.74 13.87
C ALA A 10 -8.76 -9.55 13.22
N LYS A 11 -8.90 -8.34 13.79
CA LYS A 11 -8.13 -7.15 13.37
C LYS A 11 -6.63 -7.38 13.60
N GLU A 12 -6.24 -7.75 14.81
CA GLU A 12 -4.85 -7.95 15.20
C GLU A 12 -4.15 -9.04 14.37
N THR A 13 -4.84 -10.14 14.07
CA THR A 13 -4.31 -11.21 13.19
C THR A 13 -4.11 -10.73 11.75
N SER A 14 -4.98 -9.84 11.27
CA SER A 14 -4.90 -9.32 9.90
C SER A 14 -3.82 -8.26 9.75
N PHE A 15 -3.64 -7.40 10.77
CA PHE A 15 -2.53 -6.45 10.83
C PHE A 15 -1.17 -7.15 10.90
N ASN A 16 -1.03 -8.18 11.73
CA ASN A 16 0.20 -8.99 11.81
C ASN A 16 0.56 -9.64 10.46
N LEU A 17 -0.44 -10.10 9.71
CA LEU A 17 -0.20 -10.63 8.37
C LEU A 17 0.24 -9.53 7.40
N VAL A 18 -0.41 -8.36 7.41
CA VAL A 18 -0.05 -7.25 6.52
C VAL A 18 1.34 -6.72 6.82
N GLN A 19 1.72 -6.59 8.10
CA GLN A 19 3.09 -6.31 8.51
C GLN A 19 4.08 -7.37 7.98
N PHE A 20 3.76 -8.66 8.13
CA PHE A 20 4.61 -9.74 7.62
C PHE A 20 4.81 -9.62 6.10
N LEU A 21 3.75 -9.32 5.36
CA LEU A 21 3.79 -9.18 3.91
C LEU A 21 4.63 -7.98 3.48
N ILE A 22 4.48 -6.82 4.12
CA ILE A 22 5.28 -5.62 3.84
C ILE A 22 6.76 -5.83 4.15
N ASN A 23 7.06 -6.59 5.20
CA ASN A 23 8.44 -6.89 5.55
C ASN A 23 9.09 -7.91 4.61
N LYS A 24 8.28 -8.76 3.96
CA LYS A 24 8.75 -9.84 3.08
C LYS A 24 8.80 -9.45 1.60
N PHE A 25 7.88 -8.62 1.15
CA PHE A 25 7.76 -8.21 -0.24
C PHE A 25 8.12 -6.72 -0.40
N PRO A 26 8.88 -6.35 -1.43
CA PRO A 26 9.27 -4.96 -1.65
C PRO A 26 8.06 -4.08 -2.03
N VAL A 27 7.00 -4.68 -2.57
CA VAL A 27 5.78 -3.98 -2.98
C VAL A 27 4.55 -4.60 -2.34
N LEU A 28 3.81 -3.78 -1.61
CA LEU A 28 2.41 -4.03 -1.24
C LEU A 28 1.51 -3.16 -2.09
N THR A 29 0.47 -3.73 -2.66
CA THR A 29 -0.60 -2.97 -3.29
C THR A 29 -1.91 -3.17 -2.55
N ILE A 30 -2.70 -2.10 -2.43
CA ILE A 30 -3.99 -2.08 -1.77
C ILE A 30 -5.05 -1.64 -2.80
N THR A 31 -5.90 -2.57 -3.23
CA THR A 31 -6.93 -2.34 -4.26
C THR A 31 -8.35 -2.38 -3.73
N GLY A 32 -9.33 -1.91 -4.53
CA GLY A 32 -10.74 -1.85 -4.10
C GLY A 32 -11.50 -0.69 -4.74
N ASN A 33 -12.83 -0.72 -4.71
CA ASN A 33 -13.65 0.35 -5.28
C ASN A 33 -13.61 1.66 -4.46
N VAL A 34 -14.03 2.78 -5.05
CA VAL A 34 -14.23 4.04 -4.31
C VAL A 34 -15.01 3.79 -3.01
N ALA A 35 -14.58 4.43 -1.91
CA ALA A 35 -15.14 4.27 -0.56
C ALA A 35 -15.02 2.86 0.05
N SER A 36 -14.14 1.99 -0.46
CA SER A 36 -13.84 0.71 0.19
C SER A 36 -12.95 0.81 1.44
N GLY A 37 -12.46 2.01 1.77
CA GLY A 37 -11.66 2.27 2.96
C GLY A 37 -10.16 2.04 2.80
N LYS A 38 -9.63 1.90 1.57
CA LYS A 38 -8.19 1.67 1.32
C LYS A 38 -7.29 2.75 1.90
N THR A 39 -7.62 4.02 1.65
CA THR A 39 -6.85 5.16 2.12
C THR A 39 -6.83 5.20 3.66
N THR A 40 -7.98 4.98 4.30
CA THR A 40 -8.07 4.87 5.77
C THR A 40 -7.28 3.68 6.31
N PHE A 41 -7.38 2.51 5.67
CA PHE A 41 -6.63 1.32 6.06
C PHE A 41 -5.11 1.54 5.95
N ALA A 42 -4.67 2.17 4.86
CA ALA A 42 -3.27 2.54 4.68
C ALA A 42 -2.81 3.55 5.73
N ALA A 43 -3.65 4.53 6.07
CA ALA A 43 -3.36 5.48 7.14
C ALA A 43 -3.17 4.77 8.49
N ASP A 44 -4.11 3.89 8.87
CA ASP A 44 -4.04 3.11 10.11
C ASP A 44 -2.77 2.27 10.17
N LEU A 45 -2.43 1.60 9.07
CA LEU A 45 -1.22 0.82 8.91
C LEU A 45 0.04 1.67 9.11
N LEU A 46 0.13 2.83 8.46
CA LEU A 46 1.28 3.74 8.59
C LEU A 46 1.43 4.26 10.02
N ILE A 47 0.33 4.66 10.66
CA ILE A 47 0.35 5.21 12.03
C ILE A 47 0.71 4.14 13.05
N GLN A 48 0.12 2.96 12.96
CA GLN A 48 0.30 1.91 13.98
C GLN A 48 1.65 1.22 13.86
N ASP A 49 2.09 0.94 12.63
CA ASP A 49 3.19 0.01 12.39
C ASP A 49 4.45 0.68 11.85
N PHE A 50 4.31 1.84 11.22
CA PHE A 50 5.40 2.52 10.51
C PHE A 50 5.59 3.98 10.94
N SER A 51 5.04 4.39 12.09
CA SER A 51 5.12 5.79 12.55
C SER A 51 6.55 6.31 12.79
N GLN A 52 7.50 5.41 12.99
CA GLN A 52 8.91 5.73 13.17
C GLN A 52 9.70 5.77 11.86
N ASN A 53 9.13 5.28 10.76
CA ASN A 53 9.79 5.23 9.46
C ASN A 53 9.74 6.57 8.73
N PHE A 54 10.73 6.77 7.86
CA PHE A 54 10.74 7.88 6.90
C PHE A 54 9.83 7.51 5.73
N VAL A 55 8.68 8.16 5.65
CA VAL A 55 7.65 7.86 4.65
C VAL A 55 7.54 9.02 3.68
N ALA A 56 7.72 8.73 2.40
CA ALA A 56 7.40 9.67 1.34
C ALA A 56 6.05 9.30 0.72
N LEU A 57 5.19 10.29 0.55
CA LEU A 57 3.80 10.11 0.15
C LEU A 57 3.53 10.91 -1.12
N LEU A 58 3.17 10.21 -2.19
CA LEU A 58 2.73 10.79 -3.44
C LEU A 58 1.20 10.61 -3.55
N GLU A 59 0.45 11.70 -3.45
CA GLU A 59 -1.01 11.65 -3.60
C GLU A 59 -1.58 12.86 -4.35
N PRO A 60 -2.76 12.74 -4.99
CA PRO A 60 -3.32 13.86 -5.74
C PRO A 60 -4.29 14.74 -4.94
N ARG A 61 -4.66 14.38 -3.70
CA ARG A 61 -5.80 14.98 -2.97
C ARG A 61 -5.51 15.43 -1.53
N ASP A 62 -4.29 15.26 -1.02
CA ASP A 62 -3.90 15.51 0.39
C ASP A 62 -4.78 14.78 1.44
N GLU A 63 -5.55 13.76 1.03
CA GLU A 63 -6.46 13.04 1.92
C GLU A 63 -5.68 12.13 2.86
N LEU A 64 -4.74 11.36 2.33
CA LEU A 64 -3.92 10.46 3.13
C LEU A 64 -2.98 11.24 4.05
N TYR A 65 -2.33 12.29 3.54
CA TYR A 65 -1.47 13.19 4.29
C TYR A 65 -2.23 13.85 5.43
N SER A 66 -3.49 14.27 5.22
CA SER A 66 -4.30 14.83 6.30
C SER A 66 -4.63 13.82 7.41
N LEU A 67 -4.77 12.53 7.07
CA LEU A 67 -5.03 11.46 8.03
C LEU A 67 -3.78 11.10 8.84
N VAL A 68 -2.61 11.05 8.18
CA VAL A 68 -1.36 10.58 8.82
C VAL A 68 -0.47 11.70 9.36
N GLY A 69 -0.52 12.90 8.80
CA GLY A 69 0.46 13.96 9.05
C GLY A 69 0.48 14.52 10.47
N THR A 70 -0.62 14.41 11.22
CA THR A 70 -0.64 14.78 12.65
C THR A 70 -0.06 13.69 13.56
N HIS A 71 0.20 12.51 13.02
CA HIS A 71 0.62 11.32 13.76
C HIS A 71 2.06 10.89 13.42
N MET A 72 2.64 11.41 12.34
CA MET A 72 3.96 11.02 11.84
C MET A 72 4.84 12.24 11.58
N GLU A 73 5.93 12.37 12.34
CA GLU A 73 6.89 13.46 12.18
C GLU A 73 7.81 13.26 10.96
N ASN A 74 8.01 12.01 10.54
CA ASN A 74 8.91 11.62 9.44
C ASN A 74 8.17 11.44 8.10
N LEU A 75 7.16 12.28 7.83
CA LEU A 75 6.32 12.20 6.64
C LEU A 75 6.66 13.31 5.64
N TYR A 76 6.96 12.92 4.40
CA TYR A 76 7.29 13.81 3.28
C TYR A 76 6.16 13.79 2.25
N ASN A 77 5.54 14.93 1.98
CA ASN A 77 4.62 15.05 0.85
C ASN A 77 5.44 15.25 -0.44
N LEU A 78 5.36 14.30 -1.36
CA LEU A 78 6.08 14.30 -2.63
C LEU A 78 5.22 14.91 -3.74
N GLU A 79 5.83 15.79 -4.52
CA GLU A 79 5.28 16.16 -5.82
C GLU A 79 5.84 15.24 -6.92
N LEU A 80 5.09 15.09 -8.02
CA LEU A 80 5.51 14.25 -9.15
C LEU A 80 6.88 14.67 -9.75
N ARG A 81 7.24 15.95 -9.68
CA ARG A 81 8.54 16.45 -10.15
C ARG A 81 9.73 15.95 -9.31
N ASP A 82 9.47 15.61 -8.05
CA ASP A 82 10.46 15.17 -7.07
C ASP A 82 10.53 13.62 -7.02
N PHE A 83 9.76 12.94 -7.88
CA PHE A 83 9.69 11.49 -7.97
C PHE A 83 10.91 10.88 -8.68
N ASN A 84 12.04 10.85 -7.98
CA ASN A 84 13.29 10.24 -8.45
C ASN A 84 14.07 9.58 -7.29
N MET A 85 14.99 8.66 -7.62
CA MET A 85 15.73 7.90 -6.61
C MET A 85 16.69 8.74 -5.77
N ASP A 86 17.25 9.79 -6.34
CA ASP A 86 18.26 10.60 -5.64
C ASP A 86 17.62 11.32 -4.45
N PHE A 87 16.44 11.92 -4.66
CA PHE A 87 15.64 12.51 -3.59
C PHE A 87 15.34 11.50 -2.47
N LEU A 88 14.89 10.29 -2.83
CA LEU A 88 14.50 9.27 -1.87
C LEU A 88 15.70 8.78 -1.04
N LYS A 89 16.88 8.67 -1.65
CA LYS A 89 18.13 8.31 -0.95
C LYS A 89 18.62 9.43 -0.04
N GLU A 90 18.60 10.67 -0.51
CA GLU A 90 19.06 11.84 0.26
C GLU A 90 18.25 12.03 1.55
N ASN A 91 16.96 11.71 1.51
CA ASN A 91 16.06 11.83 2.66
C ASN A 91 15.91 10.53 3.47
N ALA A 92 16.71 9.50 3.17
CA ALA A 92 16.69 8.20 3.84
C ALA A 92 15.28 7.58 3.92
N ILE A 93 14.51 7.68 2.83
CA ILE A 93 13.13 7.19 2.80
C ILE A 93 13.10 5.66 2.93
N ASP A 94 12.33 5.16 3.90
CA ASP A 94 12.09 3.73 4.11
C ASP A 94 10.93 3.21 3.23
N PHE A 95 9.89 4.03 3.10
CA PHE A 95 8.65 3.70 2.40
C PHE A 95 8.24 4.80 1.44
N LEU A 96 7.88 4.40 0.22
CA LEU A 96 7.14 5.22 -0.72
C LEU A 96 5.68 4.77 -0.74
N VAL A 97 4.77 5.67 -0.43
CA VAL A 97 3.32 5.44 -0.49
C VAL A 97 2.76 6.24 -1.65
N ILE A 98 2.03 5.58 -2.55
CA ILE A 98 1.42 6.22 -3.72
C ILE A 98 -0.08 6.01 -3.65
N ASP A 99 -0.83 7.06 -3.32
CA ASP A 99 -2.29 7.02 -3.36
C ASP A 99 -2.83 7.38 -4.73
N GLU A 100 -3.93 6.73 -5.13
CA GLU A 100 -4.54 6.85 -6.45
C GLU A 100 -3.54 6.63 -7.60
N PHE A 101 -2.76 5.55 -7.55
CA PHE A 101 -1.69 5.27 -8.52
C PHE A 101 -2.12 5.41 -10.00
N SER A 102 -3.34 4.97 -10.34
CA SER A 102 -3.87 5.07 -11.71
C SER A 102 -3.93 6.52 -12.22
N PHE A 103 -4.14 7.50 -11.35
CA PHE A 103 -4.08 8.92 -11.71
C PHE A 103 -2.69 9.34 -12.18
N PHE A 104 -1.65 8.87 -11.49
CA PHE A 104 -0.28 9.22 -11.82
C PHE A 104 0.26 8.43 -13.01
N ASN A 105 -0.08 7.15 -13.10
CA ASN A 105 0.25 6.31 -14.26
C ASN A 105 -0.33 6.90 -15.56
N ALA A 106 -1.56 7.42 -15.51
CA ALA A 106 -2.18 8.09 -16.65
C ALA A 106 -1.53 9.45 -17.01
N LYS A 107 -0.75 10.05 -16.10
CA LYS A 107 -0.09 11.35 -16.30
C LYS A 107 1.39 11.25 -16.61
N SER A 108 2.01 10.09 -16.39
CA SER A 108 3.44 9.87 -16.57
C SER A 108 3.70 8.45 -17.02
N ASP A 109 4.08 8.29 -18.29
CA ASP A 109 4.47 6.99 -18.87
C ASP A 109 5.68 6.36 -18.17
N LYS A 110 6.44 7.14 -17.39
CA LYS A 110 7.68 6.71 -16.72
C LYS A 110 7.51 6.27 -15.28
N ILE A 111 6.31 6.45 -14.70
CA ILE A 111 6.14 6.16 -13.27
C ILE A 111 6.41 4.69 -12.97
N THR A 112 5.96 3.78 -13.83
CA THR A 112 6.16 2.35 -13.63
C THR A 112 7.64 1.96 -13.77
N GLU A 113 8.36 2.58 -14.72
CA GLU A 113 9.81 2.40 -14.88
C GLU A 113 10.56 2.79 -13.58
N TYR A 114 10.22 3.95 -13.00
CA TYR A 114 10.83 4.41 -11.75
C TYR A 114 10.56 3.45 -10.58
N LEU A 115 9.36 2.88 -10.50
CA LEU A 115 9.05 1.94 -9.41
C LEU A 115 9.96 0.71 -9.44
N SER A 116 10.32 0.21 -10.62
CA SER A 116 11.25 -0.93 -10.73
C SER A 116 12.64 -0.56 -10.22
N ASP A 117 13.15 0.62 -10.59
CA ASP A 117 14.42 1.15 -10.07
C ASP A 117 14.40 1.33 -8.54
N PHE A 118 13.24 1.75 -8.00
CA PHE A 118 13.06 1.99 -6.57
C PHE A 118 13.10 0.67 -5.79
N VAL A 119 12.37 -0.34 -6.27
CA VAL A 119 12.38 -1.69 -5.71
C VAL A 119 13.79 -2.30 -5.76
N ASN A 120 14.47 -2.20 -6.90
CA ASN A 120 15.84 -2.68 -7.06
C ASN A 120 16.83 -1.92 -6.17
N GLY A 121 16.55 -0.66 -5.86
CA GLY A 121 17.26 0.17 -4.90
C GLY A 121 16.99 -0.18 -3.43
N GLY A 122 16.11 -1.14 -3.15
CA GLY A 122 15.76 -1.60 -1.80
C GLY A 122 14.64 -0.81 -1.13
N LEU A 123 13.97 0.09 -1.86
CA LEU A 123 12.85 0.86 -1.33
C LEU A 123 11.60 -0.02 -1.22
N ARG A 124 10.87 0.13 -0.11
CA ARG A 124 9.55 -0.51 0.03
C ARG A 124 8.46 0.41 -0.50
N ILE A 125 7.52 -0.15 -1.24
CA ILE A 125 6.47 0.63 -1.91
C ILE A 125 5.10 0.13 -1.49
N ILE A 126 4.23 1.06 -1.10
CA ILE A 126 2.80 0.83 -0.89
C ILE A 126 2.04 1.55 -2.00
N ILE A 127 1.41 0.79 -2.88
CA ILE A 127 0.57 1.32 -3.96
C ILE A 127 -0.88 1.25 -3.50
N ILE A 128 -1.65 2.33 -3.62
CA ILE A 128 -3.09 2.34 -3.37
C ILE A 128 -3.78 2.71 -4.67
N SER A 129 -4.73 1.89 -5.11
CA SER A 129 -5.42 2.11 -6.37
C SER A 129 -6.81 1.48 -6.36
N GLN A 130 -7.63 1.80 -7.36
CA GLN A 130 -8.87 1.04 -7.57
C GLN A 130 -8.57 -0.36 -8.13
N SER A 131 -7.57 -0.44 -9.00
CA SER A 131 -7.05 -1.66 -9.62
C SER A 131 -5.56 -1.55 -9.88
N ILE A 132 -4.88 -2.69 -9.98
CA ILE A 132 -3.51 -2.74 -10.51
C ILE A 132 -3.56 -3.04 -12.01
N ASP A 133 -3.00 -2.14 -12.80
CA ASP A 133 -2.81 -2.31 -14.25
C ASP A 133 -1.79 -3.42 -14.55
N SER A 134 -1.97 -4.15 -15.64
CA SER A 134 -1.08 -5.28 -16.02
C SER A 134 0.41 -4.90 -16.15
N PRO A 135 0.80 -3.73 -16.69
CA PRO A 135 2.21 -3.36 -16.80
C PRO A 135 2.91 -3.25 -15.44
N VAL A 136 2.23 -2.65 -14.46
CA VAL A 136 2.69 -2.53 -13.07
C VAL A 136 3.01 -3.88 -12.45
N ARG A 137 2.17 -4.90 -12.72
CA ARG A 137 2.40 -6.27 -12.21
C ARG A 137 3.62 -6.94 -12.80
N THR A 138 3.98 -6.54 -14.02
CA THR A 138 5.05 -7.19 -14.79
C THR A 138 6.40 -6.55 -14.49
N GLU A 139 6.43 -5.24 -14.22
CA GLU A 139 7.67 -4.48 -13.99
C GLU A 139 8.16 -4.47 -12.54
N LEU A 140 7.30 -4.81 -11.58
CA LEU A 140 7.61 -4.76 -10.14
C LEU A 140 8.10 -6.08 -9.53
N GLY A 141 8.20 -7.16 -10.32
CA GLY A 141 8.59 -8.48 -9.82
C GLY A 141 7.58 -9.05 -8.80
N GLU A 142 8.08 -9.73 -7.76
CA GLU A 142 7.23 -10.28 -6.68
C GLU A 142 6.54 -9.17 -5.89
N HIS A 143 5.21 -9.17 -5.92
CA HIS A 143 4.40 -8.21 -5.20
C HIS A 143 3.14 -8.87 -4.66
N PHE A 144 2.53 -8.19 -3.70
CA PHE A 144 1.33 -8.68 -3.05
C PHE A 144 0.20 -7.67 -3.19
N ASN A 145 -1.02 -8.16 -3.45
CA ASN A 145 -2.22 -7.33 -3.53
C ASN A 145 -3.18 -7.65 -2.39
N LEU A 146 -3.49 -6.62 -1.61
CA LEU A 146 -4.55 -6.59 -0.63
C LEU A 146 -5.78 -5.92 -1.24
N HIS A 147 -6.80 -6.70 -1.58
CA HIS A 147 -8.05 -6.16 -2.09
C HIS A 147 -9.04 -5.89 -0.95
N LEU A 148 -9.60 -4.68 -0.88
CA LEU A 148 -10.56 -4.24 0.11
C LEU A 148 -11.93 -4.00 -0.54
N GLU A 149 -12.94 -4.73 -0.10
CA GLU A 149 -14.33 -4.58 -0.51
C GLU A 149 -15.20 -4.18 0.69
N ARG A 150 -16.04 -3.17 0.53
CA ARG A 150 -17.05 -2.81 1.53
C ARG A 150 -18.35 -3.58 1.24
N ASN A 151 -18.85 -4.29 2.23
CA ASN A 151 -20.11 -5.05 2.18
C ASN A 151 -21.10 -4.52 3.24
N GLU A 152 -22.34 -5.03 3.22
CA GLU A 152 -23.43 -4.60 4.12
C GLU A 152 -23.12 -4.77 5.62
N VAL A 153 -22.10 -5.58 5.96
CA VAL A 153 -21.73 -5.94 7.34
C VAL A 153 -20.43 -5.26 7.79
N GLY A 154 -19.71 -4.58 6.89
CA GLY A 154 -18.43 -3.93 7.16
C GLY A 154 -17.46 -3.97 5.97
N THR A 155 -16.19 -3.68 6.18
CA THR A 155 -15.15 -3.93 5.17
C THR A 155 -14.77 -5.41 5.18
N SER A 156 -14.32 -5.93 4.04
CA SER A 156 -13.76 -7.26 3.88
C SER A 156 -12.47 -7.16 3.07
N THR A 157 -11.53 -8.05 3.37
CA THR A 157 -10.20 -8.03 2.77
C THR A 157 -9.95 -9.35 2.05
N SER A 158 -9.32 -9.32 0.89
CA SER A 158 -8.73 -10.51 0.29
C SER A 158 -7.29 -10.24 -0.08
N VAL A 159 -6.55 -11.32 -0.08
CA VAL A 159 -5.11 -11.39 -0.25
C VAL A 159 -4.86 -12.17 -1.52
N ASP A 160 -4.20 -11.55 -2.49
CA ASP A 160 -3.72 -12.18 -3.71
C ASP A 160 -2.19 -12.00 -3.79
N HIS A 161 -1.44 -13.10 -3.92
CA HIS A 161 0.01 -13.04 -4.11
C HIS A 161 0.38 -13.23 -5.59
N PHE A 162 1.24 -12.34 -6.10
CA PHE A 162 1.77 -12.36 -7.46
C PHE A 162 3.28 -12.62 -7.41
N ALA A 163 3.70 -13.82 -7.84
CA ALA A 163 5.10 -14.17 -8.00
C ALA A 163 5.45 -14.31 -9.49
N GLU A 164 6.63 -13.80 -9.86
CA GLU A 164 7.08 -13.64 -11.25
C GLU A 164 7.26 -14.97 -11.99
N GLU A 165 7.35 -16.10 -11.28
CA GLU A 165 7.82 -17.36 -11.85
C GLU A 165 6.87 -18.07 -12.83
N LYS A 166 5.74 -17.44 -13.25
CA LYS A 166 4.88 -17.89 -14.38
C LYS A 166 3.62 -17.03 -14.67
N GLY A 167 3.51 -15.81 -14.17
CA GLY A 167 2.24 -15.06 -14.28
C GLY A 167 1.05 -15.80 -13.62
N GLN A 168 1.33 -16.67 -12.66
CA GLN A 168 0.33 -17.43 -11.92
C GLN A 168 -0.02 -16.70 -10.62
N LEU A 169 -1.30 -16.44 -10.39
CA LEU A 169 -1.82 -16.01 -9.09
C LEU A 169 -1.66 -17.16 -8.09
N PHE A 170 -0.82 -16.98 -7.08
CA PHE A 170 -0.64 -17.98 -6.03
C PHE A 170 -1.54 -17.64 -4.85
N SER A 171 -2.72 -18.26 -4.83
CA SER A 171 -3.70 -18.27 -3.74
C SER A 171 -4.43 -16.95 -3.46
N LYS A 172 -5.77 -17.04 -3.45
CA LYS A 172 -6.68 -16.03 -2.89
C LYS A 172 -7.02 -16.45 -1.47
N GLN A 173 -6.51 -15.76 -0.45
CA GLN A 173 -7.00 -15.91 0.92
C GLN A 173 -7.98 -14.76 1.22
N LEU A 174 -9.23 -15.10 1.52
CA LEU A 174 -10.21 -14.12 1.99
C LEU A 174 -10.03 -13.93 3.50
N LEU A 175 -9.60 -12.74 3.91
CA LEU A 175 -9.53 -12.32 5.30
C LEU A 175 -10.69 -11.35 5.57
N LYS A 176 -11.73 -11.81 6.26
CA LYS A 176 -12.78 -10.89 6.72
C LYS A 176 -12.22 -10.01 7.83
N VAL A 177 -11.81 -8.79 7.49
CA VAL A 177 -11.47 -7.74 8.45
C VAL A 177 -12.68 -6.85 8.66
N ASN A 178 -13.48 -7.11 9.70
CA ASN A 178 -14.53 -6.17 10.09
C ASN A 178 -13.87 -4.90 10.65
N LEU A 179 -13.67 -3.88 9.80
CA LEU A 179 -13.20 -2.55 10.20
C LEU A 179 -14.32 -1.76 10.91
#